data_AF-A0A3A4UDJ3-F1
#
_entry.id   AF-A0A3A4UDJ3-F1
#
_cell.length_a   1.000
_cell.length_b   1.000
_cell.length_c   1.000
_cell.angle_alpha   90.00
_cell.angle_beta   90.00
_cell.angle_gamma   90.00
#
_symmetry.space_group_name_H-M   'P 1'
#
loop_
_entity.id
_entity.type
_entity.pdbx_description
1 polymer ?
#
loop_
_entity_poly.entity_id
_entity_poly.type
_entity_poly.pdbx_seq_one_letter_code
_entity_poly.pdbx_strand_id
1 'polypeptide(L)'
;MGRLGRIRIRADEESACRRESIPHAGRGGRILTDLVLGYFFSSLDDFIHPEVFAGLDYPWQALAAAKSRLGEIAGAGEPGGLIQCEVPGEAVVRGAVRVGEGTVIDAHVLIEGPAIIGRNVTIRHGALVRPGTIVSDDCVLGHGCEIKNSLLFRGAKVQSLTFCGDSVIGRGARIGSGTITANRRFDQGEIGIKHEGVRHPFDTEYFGCVLGDYVRLGANCVTLPGTLIGPYTWVMPLTRVGGFIPRGKLVSFKHALLMTDNQPRKLKP
;
A
#
# COMPACT_ATOMS: atom_id res chain seq x y z
N MET A 1 30.87 -2.31 47.57
CA MET A 1 30.74 -1.37 46.42
C MET A 1 30.66 -2.21 45.16
N GLY A 2 29.62 -2.28 44.34
CA GLY A 2 28.28 -1.69 44.26
C GLY A 2 27.44 -2.59 43.33
N ARG A 3 26.14 -2.75 43.62
CA ARG A 3 25.21 -3.62 42.88
C ARG A 3 24.78 -2.96 41.56
N LEU A 4 24.77 -3.72 40.46
CA LEU A 4 24.12 -3.31 39.20
C LEU A 4 22.59 -3.26 39.39
N GLY A 5 22.04 -2.05 39.29
CA GLY A 5 20.61 -1.79 39.33
C GLY A 5 19.91 -2.16 38.02
N ARG A 6 18.84 -2.96 38.12
CA ARG A 6 17.88 -3.18 37.04
C ARG A 6 17.05 -1.91 36.82
N ILE A 7 17.12 -1.31 35.64
CA ILE A 7 16.23 -0.22 35.23
C ILE A 7 14.91 -0.85 34.78
N ARG A 8 13.84 -0.60 35.55
CA ARG A 8 12.45 -0.85 35.15
C ARG A 8 11.98 0.36 34.34
N ILE A 9 11.59 0.14 33.08
CA ILE A 9 10.84 1.14 32.30
C ILE A 9 9.38 1.05 32.76
N ARG A 10 8.86 2.13 33.32
CA ARG A 10 7.45 2.29 33.66
C ARG A 10 6.64 2.47 32.37
N ALA A 11 5.52 1.76 32.28
CA ALA A 11 4.48 2.01 31.30
C ALA A 11 3.48 2.98 31.95
N ASP A 12 3.52 4.23 31.51
CA ASP A 12 2.61 5.35 31.78
C ASP A 12 2.59 6.10 30.43
N GLU A 13 1.51 6.48 29.75
CA GLU A 13 0.10 6.63 30.04
C GLU A 13 -0.67 6.57 28.71
N GLU A 14 -1.89 6.02 28.75
CA GLU A 14 -2.89 6.10 27.69
C GLU A 14 -3.12 7.55 27.24
N SER A 15 -2.65 7.88 26.03
CA SER A 15 -3.08 9.10 25.36
C SER A 15 -4.51 8.88 24.84
N ALA A 16 -5.47 9.42 25.59
CA ALA A 16 -6.89 9.47 25.24
C ALA A 16 -7.10 10.15 23.88
N CYS A 17 -7.20 9.35 22.83
CA CYS A 17 -7.72 9.81 21.54
C CYS A 17 -9.22 10.09 21.75
N ARG A 18 -9.60 11.35 21.58
CA ARG A 18 -10.98 11.83 21.74
C ARG A 18 -11.89 11.03 20.81
N ARG A 19 -12.87 10.34 21.41
CA ARG A 19 -13.94 9.62 20.71
C ARG A 19 -14.87 10.65 20.08
N GLU A 20 -14.63 10.99 18.82
CA GLU A 20 -15.70 11.54 17.99
C GLU A 20 -16.60 10.39 17.53
N SER A 21 -17.90 10.59 17.70
CA SER A 21 -18.96 9.59 17.58
C SER A 21 -19.05 9.01 16.16
N ILE A 22 -18.85 7.71 16.06
CA ILE A 22 -19.07 6.90 14.85
C ILE A 22 -20.58 6.85 14.57
N PRO A 23 -21.07 7.26 13.37
CA PRO A 23 -22.48 7.10 13.02
C PRO A 23 -22.84 5.62 12.81
N HIS A 24 -24.02 5.25 13.27
CA HIS A 24 -24.65 3.95 13.09
C HIS A 24 -25.65 4.01 11.92
N ALA A 25 -25.76 2.94 11.11
CA ALA A 25 -26.95 2.07 11.01
C ALA A 25 -27.18 1.43 9.63
N GLY A 26 -27.43 0.11 9.63
CA GLY A 26 -28.04 -0.62 8.53
C GLY A 26 -27.98 -2.14 8.65
N ARG A 27 -28.96 -2.75 9.36
CA ARG A 27 -29.26 -4.21 9.43
C ARG A 27 -28.23 -5.13 10.13
N GLY A 28 -28.44 -5.36 11.43
CA GLY A 28 -28.38 -6.69 12.06
C GLY A 28 -27.11 -7.55 12.03
N GLY A 29 -25.97 -7.06 11.51
CA GLY A 29 -24.68 -7.74 11.58
C GLY A 29 -23.79 -7.12 12.66
N ARG A 30 -23.03 -7.95 13.40
CA ARG A 30 -21.92 -7.44 14.23
C ARG A 30 -20.97 -6.66 13.32
N ILE A 31 -20.69 -5.40 13.63
CA ILE A 31 -19.63 -4.64 12.96
C ILE A 31 -18.32 -5.38 13.25
N LEU A 32 -17.68 -5.89 12.20
CA LEU A 32 -16.35 -6.47 12.30
C LEU A 32 -15.36 -5.32 12.44
N THR A 33 -15.11 -4.92 13.69
CA THR A 33 -14.24 -3.78 14.07
C THR A 33 -12.84 -3.86 13.47
N ASP A 34 -12.43 -5.05 13.04
CA ASP A 34 -11.08 -5.35 12.58
C ASP A 34 -10.93 -5.27 11.04
N LEU A 35 -12.04 -5.07 10.32
CA LEU A 35 -12.03 -4.94 8.85
C LEU A 35 -12.38 -3.53 8.37
N VAL A 36 -12.90 -2.66 9.24
CA VAL A 36 -13.32 -1.30 8.86
C VAL A 36 -12.14 -0.35 8.63
N LEU A 37 -12.37 0.74 7.90
CA LEU A 37 -11.35 1.76 7.60
C LEU A 37 -10.54 2.21 8.83
N GLY A 38 -11.23 2.57 9.92
CA GLY A 38 -10.60 3.07 11.15
C GLY A 38 -9.69 2.06 11.86
N TYR A 39 -9.75 0.77 11.52
CA TYR A 39 -8.81 -0.22 12.01
C TYR A 39 -7.43 -0.12 11.32
N PHE A 40 -7.43 0.13 10.01
CA PHE A 40 -6.24 0.17 9.17
C PHE A 40 -5.59 1.55 9.14
N PHE A 41 -6.41 2.61 9.10
CA PHE A 41 -5.97 3.98 8.91
C PHE A 41 -6.40 4.83 10.10
N SER A 42 -5.42 5.43 10.77
CA SER A 42 -5.66 6.27 11.95
C SER A 42 -6.20 7.66 11.60
N SER A 43 -5.95 8.14 10.39
CA SER A 43 -6.60 9.31 9.81
C SER A 43 -6.71 9.13 8.30
N LEU A 44 -7.87 9.50 7.74
CA LEU A 44 -8.08 9.52 6.29
C LEU A 44 -7.49 10.78 5.66
N ASP A 45 -7.24 11.84 6.44
CA ASP A 45 -6.64 13.11 5.97
C ASP A 45 -5.18 12.96 5.53
N ASP A 46 -4.55 11.82 5.84
CA ASP A 46 -3.23 11.47 5.30
C ASP A 46 -3.30 11.00 3.84
N PHE A 47 -4.50 10.78 3.32
CA PHE A 47 -4.71 10.61 1.90
C PHE A 47 -5.06 11.96 1.27
N ILE A 48 -4.43 12.30 0.15
CA ILE A 48 -4.56 13.62 -0.50
C ILE A 48 -6.00 13.95 -0.96
N HIS A 49 -6.85 12.94 -1.11
CA HIS A 49 -8.26 13.05 -1.49
C HIS A 49 -9.15 12.25 -0.52
N PRO A 50 -9.25 12.64 0.77
CA PRO A 50 -9.92 11.85 1.80
C PRO A 50 -11.40 11.60 1.48
N GLU A 51 -12.02 12.47 0.68
CA GLU A 51 -13.40 12.33 0.21
C GLU A 51 -13.67 11.02 -0.54
N VAL A 52 -12.65 10.39 -1.14
CA VAL A 52 -12.74 9.06 -1.77
C VAL A 52 -13.24 7.99 -0.81
N PHE A 53 -12.99 8.16 0.49
CA PHE A 53 -13.41 7.23 1.54
C PHE A 53 -14.76 7.59 2.17
N ALA A 54 -15.38 8.71 1.79
CA ALA A 54 -16.62 9.17 2.40
C ALA A 54 -17.76 8.16 2.18
N GLY A 55 -18.39 7.73 3.28
CA GLY A 55 -19.50 6.78 3.26
C GLY A 55 -19.10 5.32 3.00
N LEU A 56 -17.81 4.99 3.02
CA LEU A 56 -17.32 3.63 2.91
C LEU A 56 -17.08 3.02 4.29
N ASP A 57 -17.40 1.74 4.44
CA ASP A 57 -17.11 0.99 5.67
C ASP A 57 -15.73 0.33 5.61
N TYR A 58 -15.36 -0.18 4.43
CA TYR A 58 -14.24 -1.08 4.24
C TYR A 58 -13.19 -0.51 3.26
N PRO A 59 -11.90 -0.78 3.49
CA PRO A 59 -10.80 -0.25 2.66
C PRO A 59 -10.85 -0.69 1.20
N TRP A 60 -11.31 -1.91 0.90
CA TRP A 60 -11.34 -2.41 -0.48
C TRP A 60 -12.36 -1.70 -1.38
N GLN A 61 -13.37 -1.07 -0.79
CA GLN A 61 -14.37 -0.29 -1.54
C GLN A 61 -13.75 1.00 -2.15
N ALA A 62 -12.63 1.48 -1.58
CA ALA A 62 -12.03 2.75 -1.97
C ALA A 62 -11.48 2.76 -3.40
N LEU A 63 -11.04 1.63 -3.95
CA LEU A 63 -10.53 1.59 -5.33
C LEU A 63 -11.60 1.90 -6.36
N ALA A 64 -12.80 1.33 -6.19
CA ALA A 64 -13.93 1.60 -7.08
C ALA A 64 -14.39 3.07 -6.96
N ALA A 65 -14.46 3.59 -5.73
CA ALA A 65 -14.81 4.99 -5.47
C ALA A 65 -13.76 5.97 -6.01
N ALA A 66 -12.47 5.65 -5.90
CA ALA A 66 -11.39 6.47 -6.45
C ALA A 66 -11.50 6.51 -7.98
N LYS A 67 -11.66 5.34 -8.61
CA LYS A 67 -11.71 5.21 -10.07
C LYS A 67 -12.85 6.03 -10.69
N SER A 68 -14.04 6.05 -10.07
CA SER A 68 -15.17 6.82 -10.59
C SER A 68 -14.95 8.33 -10.54
N ARG A 69 -14.14 8.82 -9.60
CA ARG A 69 -13.85 10.25 -9.41
C ARG A 69 -12.54 10.70 -10.06
N LEU A 70 -11.65 9.76 -10.42
CA LEU A 70 -10.29 10.10 -10.82
C LEU A 70 -10.21 10.98 -12.07
N GLY A 71 -11.13 10.83 -13.02
CA GLY A 71 -11.18 11.70 -14.20
C GLY A 71 -11.53 13.16 -13.86
N GLU A 72 -12.41 13.35 -12.88
CA GLU A 72 -12.79 14.68 -12.38
C GLU A 72 -11.62 15.29 -11.59
N ILE A 73 -11.00 14.49 -10.71
CA ILE A 73 -9.94 14.96 -9.82
C ILE A 73 -8.64 15.21 -10.61
N ALA A 74 -8.28 14.37 -11.58
CA ALA A 74 -7.07 14.53 -12.39
C ALA A 74 -7.16 15.67 -13.42
N GLY A 75 -8.34 16.27 -13.60
CA GLY A 75 -8.59 17.30 -14.61
C GLY A 75 -8.86 16.67 -15.98
N ALA A 76 -10.08 16.83 -16.49
CA ALA A 76 -10.48 16.31 -17.78
C ALA A 76 -9.76 17.06 -18.92
N GLY A 77 -8.99 16.34 -19.75
CA GLY A 77 -8.82 16.69 -21.16
C GLY A 77 -7.53 17.37 -21.62
N GLU A 78 -6.63 17.83 -20.74
CA GLU A 78 -5.34 18.40 -21.19
C GLU A 78 -4.21 17.35 -21.16
N PRO A 79 -3.46 17.13 -22.27
CA PRO A 79 -2.26 16.32 -22.26
C PRO A 79 -1.28 16.82 -21.20
N GLY A 80 -0.97 15.97 -20.22
CA GLY A 80 -0.05 16.29 -19.12
C GLY A 80 -0.73 16.78 -17.83
N GLY A 81 -1.96 17.29 -17.88
CA GLY A 81 -2.67 17.86 -16.73
C GLY A 81 -1.86 18.90 -15.94
N LEU A 82 -2.25 19.18 -14.69
CA LEU A 82 -1.56 20.17 -13.84
C LEU A 82 -0.26 19.58 -13.29
N ILE A 83 0.88 19.93 -13.90
CA ILE A 83 2.23 19.57 -13.43
C ILE A 83 2.90 20.81 -12.84
N GLN A 84 3.22 20.74 -11.55
CA GLN A 84 3.81 21.85 -10.79
C GLN A 84 5.31 21.63 -10.46
N CYS A 85 5.98 20.75 -11.21
CA CYS A 85 7.40 20.43 -11.04
C CYS A 85 8.12 20.39 -12.39
N GLU A 86 9.46 20.41 -12.36
CA GLU A 86 10.26 20.14 -13.56
C GLU A 86 10.20 18.64 -13.90
N VAL A 87 10.09 18.32 -15.19
CA VAL A 87 10.05 16.96 -15.70
C VAL A 87 11.21 16.79 -16.69
N PRO A 88 12.16 15.88 -16.42
CA PRO A 88 13.26 15.62 -17.35
C PRO A 88 12.75 15.20 -18.74
N GLY A 89 13.47 15.54 -19.81
CA GLY A 89 13.06 15.22 -21.18
C GLY A 89 12.94 13.71 -21.47
N GLU A 90 13.62 12.87 -20.69
CA GLU A 90 13.56 11.41 -20.77
C GLU A 90 12.40 10.80 -19.96
N ALA A 91 11.75 11.57 -19.09
CA ALA A 91 10.54 11.14 -18.40
C ALA A 91 9.31 11.40 -19.29
N VAL A 92 8.35 10.47 -19.25
CA VAL A 92 7.17 10.50 -20.12
C VAL A 92 5.92 10.56 -19.26
N VAL A 93 5.14 11.62 -19.42
CA VAL A 93 3.83 11.78 -18.75
C VAL A 93 2.75 11.82 -19.84
N ARG A 94 1.75 10.93 -19.74
CA ARG A 94 0.69 10.79 -20.75
C ARG A 94 -0.69 10.76 -20.10
N GLY A 95 -1.68 11.35 -20.77
CA GLY A 95 -3.06 11.42 -20.27
C GLY A 95 -3.22 12.46 -19.15
N ALA A 96 -4.34 12.35 -18.43
CA ALA A 96 -4.67 13.26 -17.33
C ALA A 96 -3.84 12.95 -16.09
N VAL A 97 -2.82 13.77 -15.81
CA VAL A 97 -1.92 13.58 -14.68
C VAL A 97 -1.83 14.87 -13.88
N ARG A 98 -1.90 14.76 -12.55
CA ARG A 98 -1.60 15.89 -11.67
C ARG A 98 -0.35 15.58 -10.86
N VAL A 99 0.57 16.54 -10.80
CA VAL A 99 1.80 16.41 -10.00
C VAL A 99 1.96 17.66 -9.13
N GLY A 100 1.96 17.45 -7.83
CA GLY A 100 2.10 18.52 -6.83
C GLY A 100 3.51 19.08 -6.76
N GLU A 101 3.59 20.31 -6.25
CA GLU A 101 4.84 21.04 -6.03
C GLU A 101 5.87 20.26 -5.18
N GLY A 102 7.15 20.45 -5.47
CA GLY A 102 8.26 19.83 -4.74
C GLY A 102 8.48 18.35 -5.07
N THR A 103 7.62 17.74 -5.90
CA THR A 103 7.83 16.38 -6.40
C THR A 103 9.03 16.33 -7.34
N VAL A 104 9.86 15.31 -7.17
CA VAL A 104 11.05 15.05 -7.98
C VAL A 104 10.82 13.80 -8.83
N ILE A 105 10.98 13.95 -10.14
CA ILE A 105 10.84 12.89 -11.12
C ILE A 105 12.20 12.66 -11.78
N ASP A 106 12.77 11.47 -11.58
CA ASP A 106 14.02 11.08 -12.23
C ASP A 106 13.79 10.72 -13.72
N ALA A 107 14.86 10.70 -14.51
CA ALA A 107 14.82 10.30 -15.92
C ALA A 107 14.23 8.89 -16.13
N HIS A 108 13.62 8.67 -17.30
CA HIS A 108 13.03 7.39 -17.73
C HIS A 108 11.85 6.89 -16.89
N VAL A 109 11.23 7.75 -16.09
CA VAL A 109 9.95 7.49 -15.46
C VAL A 109 8.83 7.55 -16.51
N LEU A 110 7.85 6.65 -16.42
CA LEU A 110 6.62 6.70 -17.20
C LEU A 110 5.42 6.84 -16.26
N ILE A 111 4.62 7.90 -16.45
CA ILE A 111 3.36 8.13 -15.73
C ILE A 111 2.22 8.14 -16.76
N GLU A 112 1.31 7.18 -16.64
CA GLU A 112 0.12 7.05 -17.48
C GLU A 112 -1.13 7.37 -16.67
N GLY A 113 -1.82 8.43 -17.07
CA GLY A 113 -3.06 8.89 -16.48
C GLY A 113 -4.30 8.09 -16.89
N PRO A 114 -5.42 8.21 -16.17
CA PRO A 114 -5.62 9.13 -15.05
C PRO A 114 -4.80 8.76 -13.80
N ALA A 115 -4.03 9.71 -13.26
CA ALA A 115 -3.18 9.53 -12.09
C ALA A 115 -2.96 10.85 -11.33
N ILE A 116 -2.77 10.76 -10.02
CA ILE A 116 -2.50 11.92 -9.16
C ILE A 116 -1.27 11.64 -8.31
N ILE A 117 -0.32 12.55 -8.34
CA ILE A 117 0.89 12.56 -7.52
C ILE A 117 0.85 13.82 -6.66
N GLY A 118 0.95 13.64 -5.35
CA GLY A 118 0.96 14.72 -4.36
C GLY A 118 2.24 15.55 -4.38
N ARG A 119 2.47 16.26 -3.28
CA ARG A 119 3.64 17.12 -3.08
C ARG A 119 4.82 16.34 -2.50
N ASN A 120 6.03 16.82 -2.78
CA ASN A 120 7.27 16.25 -2.25
C ASN A 120 7.42 14.73 -2.48
N VAL A 121 6.80 14.19 -3.52
CA VAL A 121 6.94 12.78 -3.86
C VAL A 121 8.29 12.60 -4.56
N THR A 122 9.00 11.51 -4.25
CA THR A 122 10.20 11.14 -4.99
C THR A 122 9.89 9.96 -5.90
N ILE A 123 9.97 10.16 -7.21
CA ILE A 123 9.78 9.12 -8.22
C ILE A 123 11.12 8.80 -8.87
N ARG A 124 11.65 7.61 -8.56
CA ARG A 124 12.98 7.19 -8.96
C ARG A 124 13.03 6.63 -10.37
N HIS A 125 14.23 6.64 -10.94
CA HIS A 125 14.52 6.18 -12.29
C HIS A 125 13.80 4.87 -12.68
N GLY A 126 13.16 4.88 -13.84
CA GLY A 126 12.49 3.71 -14.40
C GLY A 126 11.18 3.32 -13.72
N ALA A 127 10.68 4.07 -12.74
CA ALA A 127 9.38 3.79 -12.14
C ALA A 127 8.24 3.95 -13.17
N LEU A 128 7.26 3.06 -13.08
CA LEU A 128 6.07 3.04 -13.92
C LEU A 128 4.82 3.27 -13.04
N VAL A 129 4.17 4.41 -13.22
CA VAL A 129 2.88 4.71 -12.60
C VAL A 129 1.79 4.55 -13.66
N ARG A 130 0.84 3.65 -13.39
CA ARG A 130 -0.23 3.29 -14.32
C ARG A 130 -1.57 3.91 -13.89
N PRO A 131 -2.58 3.90 -14.79
CA PRO A 131 -3.86 4.52 -14.52
C PRO A 131 -4.54 4.02 -13.25
N GLY A 132 -5.34 4.88 -12.63
CA GLY A 132 -6.06 4.57 -11.39
C GLY A 132 -5.26 4.88 -10.12
N THR A 133 -4.02 5.36 -10.25
CA THR A 133 -3.11 5.52 -9.09
C THR A 133 -3.21 6.92 -8.49
N ILE A 134 -3.37 6.98 -7.17
CA ILE A 134 -3.28 8.22 -6.38
C ILE A 134 -2.16 8.05 -5.35
N VAL A 135 -1.17 8.92 -5.40
CA VAL A 135 -0.02 8.96 -4.49
C VAL A 135 -0.10 10.24 -3.67
N SER A 136 -0.23 10.12 -2.36
CA SER A 136 -0.28 11.27 -1.45
C SER A 136 1.11 11.86 -1.20
N ASP A 137 1.14 12.96 -0.46
CA ASP A 137 2.36 13.70 -0.16
C ASP A 137 3.48 12.84 0.47
N ASP A 138 4.73 13.26 0.26
CA ASP A 138 5.94 12.72 0.89
C ASP A 138 6.22 11.23 0.60
N CYS A 139 5.55 10.64 -0.40
CA CYS A 139 5.74 9.25 -0.80
C CYS A 139 7.05 9.04 -1.56
N VAL A 140 7.50 7.77 -1.61
CA VAL A 140 8.67 7.37 -2.40
C VAL A 140 8.30 6.20 -3.30
N LEU A 141 8.50 6.39 -4.60
CA LEU A 141 8.38 5.35 -5.63
C LEU A 141 9.81 4.99 -6.09
N GLY A 142 10.23 3.77 -5.77
CA GLY A 142 11.59 3.29 -5.97
C GLY A 142 11.94 2.96 -7.42
N HIS A 143 13.22 2.68 -7.66
CA HIS A 143 13.72 2.38 -9.00
C HIS A 143 12.98 1.19 -9.62
N GLY A 144 12.46 1.36 -10.83
CA GLY A 144 11.81 0.27 -11.57
C GLY A 144 10.60 -0.35 -10.85
N CYS A 145 9.97 0.36 -9.90
CA CYS A 145 8.71 -0.11 -9.34
C CYS A 145 7.56 0.15 -10.32
N GLU A 146 6.59 -0.75 -10.36
CA GLU A 146 5.34 -0.57 -11.08
C GLU A 146 4.20 -0.42 -10.08
N ILE A 147 3.39 0.62 -10.27
CA ILE A 147 2.20 0.89 -9.45
C ILE A 147 1.00 1.03 -10.37
N LYS A 148 -0.08 0.31 -10.08
CA LYS A 148 -1.29 0.30 -10.91
C LYS A 148 -2.54 0.35 -10.04
N ASN A 149 -3.44 1.30 -10.31
CA ASN A 149 -4.75 1.36 -9.65
C ASN A 149 -4.66 1.26 -8.11
N SER A 150 -3.72 1.99 -7.50
CA SER A 150 -3.42 1.90 -6.07
C SER A 150 -3.50 3.25 -5.38
N LEU A 151 -3.91 3.24 -4.11
CA LEU A 151 -4.06 4.43 -3.26
C LEU A 151 -2.97 4.42 -2.19
N LEU A 152 -2.05 5.37 -2.25
CA LEU A 152 -0.93 5.48 -1.32
C LEU A 152 -1.14 6.69 -0.41
N PHE A 153 -1.21 6.45 0.89
CA PHE A 153 -1.30 7.47 1.93
C PHE A 153 0.06 8.13 2.16
N ARG A 154 0.04 9.29 2.82
CA ARG A 154 1.23 10.13 3.08
C ARG A 154 2.42 9.31 3.57
N GLY A 155 3.58 9.58 2.98
CA GLY A 155 4.84 8.97 3.38
C GLY A 155 4.98 7.48 3.08
N ALA A 156 4.04 6.86 2.35
CA ALA A 156 4.16 5.47 1.92
C ALA A 156 5.34 5.29 0.96
N LYS A 157 5.97 4.12 1.03
CA LYS A 157 7.22 3.82 0.28
C LYS A 157 7.08 2.51 -0.46
N VAL A 158 7.04 2.57 -1.79
CA VAL A 158 7.13 1.41 -2.68
C VAL A 158 8.58 1.33 -3.15
N GLN A 159 9.32 0.30 -2.75
CA GLN A 159 10.76 0.22 -3.04
C GLN A 159 11.03 -0.38 -4.43
N SER A 160 12.30 -0.53 -4.76
CA SER A 160 12.74 -0.86 -6.11
C SER A 160 12.24 -2.23 -6.58
N LEU A 161 11.94 -2.35 -7.88
CA LEU A 161 11.56 -3.60 -8.53
C LEU A 161 10.30 -4.26 -7.93
N THR A 162 9.43 -3.47 -7.33
CA THR A 162 8.15 -3.92 -6.75
C THR A 162 7.02 -3.79 -7.75
N PHE A 163 6.07 -4.72 -7.72
CA PHE A 163 4.74 -4.53 -8.31
C PHE A 163 3.71 -4.26 -7.22
N CYS A 164 3.05 -3.11 -7.29
CA CYS A 164 1.99 -2.65 -6.37
C CYS A 164 0.70 -2.35 -7.15
N GLY A 165 -0.13 -3.39 -7.32
CA GLY A 165 -1.36 -3.34 -8.12
C GLY A 165 -2.62 -3.46 -7.27
N ASP A 166 -3.63 -2.65 -7.59
CA ASP A 166 -4.99 -2.75 -7.05
C ASP A 166 -5.00 -2.79 -5.51
N SER A 167 -4.25 -1.88 -4.86
CA SER A 167 -3.96 -1.93 -3.42
C SER A 167 -4.20 -0.61 -2.70
N VAL A 168 -4.43 -0.67 -1.39
CA VAL A 168 -4.53 0.51 -0.51
C VAL A 168 -3.42 0.45 0.53
N ILE A 169 -2.55 1.45 0.52
CA ILE A 169 -1.29 1.46 1.27
C ILE A 169 -1.31 2.60 2.29
N GLY A 170 -1.36 2.26 3.56
CA GLY A 170 -1.51 3.19 4.68
C GLY A 170 -0.29 4.08 4.95
N ARG A 171 -0.46 5.03 5.87
CA ARG A 171 0.52 6.09 6.15
C ARG A 171 1.85 5.49 6.57
N GLY A 172 2.93 5.95 5.95
CA GLY A 172 4.29 5.51 6.29
C GLY A 172 4.55 4.01 6.08
N ALA A 173 3.63 3.27 5.43
CA ALA A 173 3.83 1.87 5.13
C ALA A 173 4.94 1.68 4.09
N ARG A 174 5.63 0.54 4.14
CA ARG A 174 6.78 0.24 3.28
C ARG A 174 6.61 -1.11 2.61
N ILE A 175 6.67 -1.11 1.27
CA ILE A 175 6.77 -2.31 0.45
C ILE A 175 8.24 -2.50 0.07
N GLY A 176 8.90 -3.52 0.62
CA GLY A 176 10.32 -3.79 0.39
C GLY A 176 10.62 -4.24 -1.04
N SER A 177 11.86 -4.03 -1.49
CA SER A 177 12.27 -4.25 -2.88
C SER A 177 11.97 -5.68 -3.34
N GLY A 178 11.57 -5.83 -4.61
CA GLY A 178 11.20 -7.13 -5.19
C GLY A 178 9.91 -7.74 -4.65
N THR A 179 9.19 -7.07 -3.74
CA THR A 179 7.87 -7.54 -3.29
C THR A 179 6.85 -7.44 -4.40
N ILE A 180 5.95 -8.41 -4.47
CA ILE A 180 4.84 -8.45 -5.42
C ILE A 180 3.52 -8.49 -4.66
N THR A 181 2.62 -7.55 -4.97
CA THR A 181 1.22 -7.63 -4.55
C THR A 181 0.42 -8.37 -5.61
N ALA A 182 0.25 -9.68 -5.48
CA ALA A 182 -0.55 -10.44 -6.44
C ALA A 182 -2.01 -9.97 -6.35
N ASN A 183 -2.59 -9.61 -7.49
CA ASN A 183 -3.88 -8.94 -7.58
C ASN A 183 -4.94 -9.73 -8.35
N ARG A 184 -4.61 -10.89 -8.93
CA ARG A 184 -5.54 -11.77 -9.66
C ARG A 184 -5.42 -13.20 -9.14
N ARG A 185 -6.55 -13.85 -8.95
CA ARG A 185 -6.59 -15.27 -8.56
C ARG A 185 -6.30 -16.16 -9.77
N PHE A 186 -5.72 -17.34 -9.51
CA PHE A 186 -5.45 -18.33 -10.56
C PHE A 186 -6.73 -18.84 -11.25
N ASP A 187 -7.80 -19.03 -10.48
CA ASP A 187 -9.12 -19.41 -11.00
C ASP A 187 -9.89 -18.25 -11.63
N GLN A 188 -9.29 -17.05 -11.65
CA GLN A 188 -9.87 -15.83 -12.20
C GLN A 188 -11.21 -15.41 -11.56
N GLY A 189 -11.59 -16.01 -10.43
CA GLY A 189 -12.84 -15.72 -9.76
C GLY A 189 -12.81 -14.43 -8.95
N GLU A 190 -13.95 -14.13 -8.34
CA GLU A 190 -14.13 -12.99 -7.46
C GLU A 190 -13.17 -13.03 -6.25
N ILE A 191 -12.57 -11.88 -5.95
CA ILE A 191 -11.72 -11.68 -4.78
C ILE A 191 -12.58 -11.36 -3.57
N GLY A 192 -12.15 -11.87 -2.43
CA GLY A 192 -12.73 -11.56 -1.14
C GLY A 192 -11.87 -12.17 -0.05
N ILE A 193 -12.28 -11.96 1.20
CA ILE A 193 -11.61 -12.50 2.36
C ILE A 193 -12.56 -13.37 3.19
N LYS A 194 -12.04 -14.44 3.80
CA LYS A 194 -12.73 -15.16 4.86
C LYS A 194 -12.21 -14.67 6.21
N HIS A 195 -13.09 -14.14 7.03
CA HIS A 195 -12.77 -13.63 8.38
C HIS A 195 -13.83 -14.14 9.36
N GLU A 196 -13.40 -14.68 10.49
CA GLU A 196 -14.29 -15.29 11.51
C GLU A 196 -15.32 -16.30 10.93
N GLY A 197 -14.92 -17.06 9.91
CA GLY A 197 -15.80 -18.03 9.25
C GLY A 197 -16.72 -17.44 8.19
N VAL A 198 -16.87 -16.12 8.11
CA VAL A 198 -17.72 -15.39 7.16
C VAL A 198 -16.90 -14.97 5.93
N ARG A 199 -17.48 -15.10 4.73
CA ARG A 199 -16.89 -14.60 3.48
C ARG A 199 -17.35 -13.17 3.21
N HIS A 200 -16.40 -12.29 2.90
CA HIS A 200 -16.63 -10.91 2.50
C HIS A 200 -16.14 -10.75 1.05
N PRO A 201 -17.05 -10.74 0.06
CA PRO A 201 -16.68 -10.46 -1.32
C PRO A 201 -16.27 -8.99 -1.48
N PHE A 202 -15.37 -8.72 -2.42
CA PHE A 202 -14.93 -7.36 -2.75
C PHE A 202 -15.59 -6.84 -4.03
N ASP A 203 -16.48 -7.62 -4.64
CA ASP A 203 -17.19 -7.30 -5.89
C ASP A 203 -16.24 -6.92 -7.05
N THR A 204 -15.06 -7.57 -7.07
CA THR A 204 -14.03 -7.38 -8.09
C THR A 204 -13.24 -8.66 -8.29
N GLU A 205 -12.71 -8.84 -9.49
CA GLU A 205 -11.77 -9.91 -9.80
C GLU A 205 -10.29 -9.45 -9.73
N TYR A 206 -10.05 -8.16 -9.44
CA TYR A 206 -8.71 -7.59 -9.26
C TYR A 206 -8.61 -6.82 -7.94
N PHE A 207 -7.72 -7.27 -7.05
CA PHE A 207 -7.42 -6.63 -5.77
C PHE A 207 -6.15 -7.24 -5.17
N GLY A 208 -5.14 -6.41 -4.93
CA GLY A 208 -3.88 -6.79 -4.30
C GLY A 208 -4.03 -6.91 -2.79
N CYS A 209 -3.73 -5.83 -2.07
CA CYS A 209 -3.74 -5.84 -0.62
C CYS A 209 -4.17 -4.52 0.02
N VAL A 210 -4.53 -4.59 1.30
CA VAL A 210 -4.60 -3.44 2.20
C VAL A 210 -3.48 -3.54 3.20
N LEU A 211 -2.63 -2.52 3.24
CA LEU A 211 -1.62 -2.36 4.29
C LEU A 211 -2.07 -1.23 5.21
N GLY A 212 -2.26 -1.50 6.49
CA GLY A 212 -2.51 -0.47 7.49
C GLY A 212 -1.29 0.43 7.72
N ASP A 213 -1.50 1.47 8.53
CA ASP A 213 -0.46 2.44 8.86
C ASP A 213 0.82 1.76 9.40
N TYR A 214 1.97 2.21 8.91
CA TYR A 214 3.30 1.75 9.32
C TYR A 214 3.58 0.25 9.16
N VAL A 215 2.81 -0.45 8.31
CA VAL A 215 3.14 -1.83 7.91
C VAL A 215 4.47 -1.86 7.16
N ARG A 216 5.24 -2.92 7.35
CA ARG A 216 6.51 -3.14 6.63
C ARG A 216 6.53 -4.53 6.00
N LEU A 217 6.55 -4.58 4.68
CA LEU A 217 6.88 -5.80 3.93
C LEU A 217 8.39 -5.82 3.68
N GLY A 218 9.04 -6.91 4.06
CA GLY A 218 10.44 -7.17 3.75
C GLY A 218 10.69 -7.37 2.26
N ALA A 219 11.95 -7.47 1.86
CA ALA A 219 12.30 -7.71 0.46
C ALA A 219 11.76 -9.06 -0.03
N ASN A 220 11.37 -9.12 -1.31
CA ASN A 220 10.88 -10.33 -1.97
C ASN A 220 9.70 -11.02 -1.26
N CYS A 221 8.85 -10.25 -0.59
CA CYS A 221 7.58 -10.76 -0.08
C CYS A 221 6.58 -10.98 -1.23
N VAL A 222 5.56 -11.80 -0.96
CA VAL A 222 4.39 -11.91 -1.86
C VAL A 222 3.12 -11.83 -1.03
N THR A 223 2.25 -10.87 -1.34
CA THR A 223 0.87 -10.87 -0.81
C THR A 223 -0.04 -11.58 -1.81
N LEU A 224 -0.91 -12.47 -1.33
CA LEU A 224 -1.95 -13.06 -2.16
C LEU A 224 -3.07 -12.03 -2.46
N PRO A 225 -3.88 -12.23 -3.51
CA PRO A 225 -5.03 -11.36 -3.77
C PRO A 225 -5.97 -11.27 -2.57
N GLY A 226 -6.40 -10.07 -2.22
CA GLY A 226 -7.29 -9.82 -1.09
C GLY A 226 -6.64 -9.88 0.30
N THR A 227 -5.31 -9.76 0.39
CA THR A 227 -4.61 -9.77 1.69
C THR A 227 -4.85 -8.47 2.46
N LEU A 228 -5.21 -8.55 3.74
CA LEU A 228 -5.44 -7.41 4.62
C LEU A 228 -4.46 -7.48 5.81
N ILE A 229 -3.61 -6.47 5.99
CA ILE A 229 -2.59 -6.44 7.03
C ILE A 229 -2.81 -5.23 7.93
N GLY A 230 -3.06 -5.49 9.21
CA GLY A 230 -3.30 -4.45 10.22
C GLY A 230 -2.06 -3.60 10.51
N PRO A 231 -2.25 -2.40 11.07
CA PRO A 231 -1.19 -1.42 11.26
C PRO A 231 -0.06 -1.92 12.19
N TYR A 232 1.12 -1.34 12.04
CA TYR A 232 2.34 -1.67 12.80
C TYR A 232 2.84 -3.12 12.65
N THR A 233 2.35 -3.85 11.65
CA THR A 233 2.76 -5.24 11.39
C THR A 233 3.97 -5.30 10.45
N TRP A 234 4.95 -6.12 10.79
CA TRP A 234 6.16 -6.35 10.00
C TRP A 234 6.15 -7.77 9.44
N VAL A 235 6.33 -7.89 8.14
CA VAL A 235 6.45 -9.15 7.42
C VAL A 235 7.90 -9.29 6.99
N MET A 236 8.55 -10.35 7.45
CA MET A 236 9.97 -10.60 7.19
C MET A 236 10.22 -10.92 5.71
N PRO A 237 11.43 -10.64 5.18
CA PRO A 237 11.78 -10.95 3.80
C PRO A 237 11.46 -12.39 3.39
N LEU A 238 11.20 -12.61 2.10
CA LEU A 238 10.87 -13.91 1.51
C LEU A 238 9.59 -14.57 2.07
N THR A 239 8.75 -13.82 2.78
CA THR A 239 7.51 -14.36 3.36
C THR A 239 6.33 -14.18 2.40
N ARG A 240 5.58 -15.25 2.18
CA ARG A 240 4.28 -15.24 1.51
C ARG A 240 3.16 -15.05 2.53
N VAL A 241 2.27 -14.09 2.31
CA VAL A 241 1.14 -13.77 3.21
C VAL A 241 -0.20 -13.75 2.46
N GLY A 242 -1.29 -14.06 3.17
CA GLY A 242 -2.65 -14.12 2.63
C GLY A 242 -3.70 -14.03 3.74
N GLY A 243 -4.91 -13.58 3.40
CA GLY A 243 -5.99 -13.41 4.37
C GLY A 243 -5.80 -12.20 5.28
N PHE A 244 -6.27 -12.29 6.52
CA PHE A 244 -6.22 -11.18 7.49
C PHE A 244 -5.06 -11.41 8.47
N ILE A 245 -4.20 -10.41 8.60
CA ILE A 245 -3.12 -10.39 9.58
C ILE A 245 -3.41 -9.24 10.56
N PRO A 246 -3.53 -9.51 11.88
CA PRO A 246 -3.82 -8.46 12.85
C PRO A 246 -2.71 -7.42 12.99
N ARG A 247 -3.00 -6.34 13.71
CA ARG A 247 -2.04 -5.28 14.06
C ARG A 247 -0.89 -5.75 14.94
N GLY A 248 0.25 -5.08 14.84
CA GLY A 248 1.40 -5.26 15.72
C GLY A 248 2.02 -6.66 15.67
N LYS A 249 1.92 -7.36 14.55
CA LYS A 249 2.51 -8.70 14.39
C LYS A 249 3.88 -8.64 13.75
N LEU A 250 4.73 -9.60 14.11
CA LEU A 250 5.93 -9.95 13.36
C LEU A 250 5.65 -11.28 12.65
N VAL A 251 5.57 -11.25 11.33
CA VAL A 251 5.23 -12.41 10.49
C VAL A 251 6.49 -12.89 9.80
N SER A 252 6.86 -14.14 10.03
CA SER A 252 8.00 -14.77 9.38
C SER A 252 7.67 -16.22 9.05
N PHE A 253 8.35 -16.75 8.03
CA PHE A 253 8.28 -18.17 7.72
C PHE A 253 9.53 -18.89 8.26
N LYS A 254 9.34 -19.86 9.14
CA LYS A 254 10.44 -20.65 9.70
C LYS A 254 10.84 -21.72 8.68
N HIS A 255 11.97 -21.52 8.01
CA HIS A 255 12.61 -22.53 7.16
C HIS A 255 13.83 -23.13 7.88
N ALA A 256 14.20 -24.34 7.46
CA ALA A 256 15.51 -24.92 7.76
C ALA A 256 16.28 -24.99 6.44
N LEU A 257 17.56 -24.62 6.45
CA LEU A 257 18.43 -24.79 5.28
C LEU A 257 18.67 -26.29 5.07
N LEU A 258 18.30 -26.80 3.89
CA LEU A 258 18.71 -28.13 3.46
C LEU A 258 20.05 -28.00 2.76
N MET A 259 21.07 -28.69 3.27
CA MET A 259 22.41 -28.73 2.71
C MET A 259 22.74 -30.15 2.30
N THR A 260 23.14 -30.33 1.04
CA THR A 260 23.60 -31.60 0.46
C THR A 260 24.87 -31.35 -0.34
N ASP A 261 25.76 -32.33 -0.40
CA ASP A 261 26.98 -32.21 -1.20
C ASP A 261 26.65 -32.02 -2.69
N ASN A 262 27.39 -31.13 -3.36
CA ASN A 262 27.38 -31.01 -4.81
C ASN A 262 28.69 -31.56 -5.38
N GLN A 263 28.66 -32.02 -6.64
CA GLN A 263 29.89 -32.29 -7.37
C GLN A 263 30.46 -30.95 -7.86
N PRO A 264 31.67 -30.52 -7.42
CA PRO A 264 32.25 -29.26 -7.86
C PRO A 264 32.45 -29.25 -9.38
N ARG A 265 31.92 -28.24 -10.07
CA ARG A 265 32.10 -28.04 -11.51
C ARG A 265 32.78 -26.70 -11.77
N LYS A 266 33.83 -26.71 -12.58
CA LYS A 266 34.42 -25.47 -13.11
C LYS A 266 33.45 -24.88 -14.13
N LEU A 267 33.00 -23.66 -13.89
CA LEU A 267 32.19 -22.92 -14.86
C LEU A 267 33.07 -22.57 -16.06
N LYS A 268 32.50 -22.69 -17.26
CA LYS A 268 33.16 -22.16 -18.46
C LYS A 268 33.16 -20.63 -18.35
N PRO A 269 34.23 -19.95 -18.81
CA PRO A 269 34.28 -18.50 -18.87
C PRO A 269 33.13 -17.93 -19.70
#